data_AF-A0A6M0BQV8-F1
#
_entry.id   AF-A0A6M0BQV8-F1
#
_cell.length_a   1.000
_cell.length_b   1.000
_cell.length_c   1.000
_cell.angle_alpha   90.00
_cell.angle_beta   90.00
_cell.angle_gamma   90.00
#
_symmetry.space_group_name_H-M   'P 1'
#
loop_
_entity.id
_entity.type
_entity.pdbx_description
1 polymer ?
#
loop_
_entity_poly.entity_id
_entity_poly.type
_entity_poly.pdbx_seq_one_letter_code
_entity_poly.pdbx_strand_id
1 'polypeptide(L)'
;YSAPEQDRGQPCTQSDLYAIGPTLIFLLTGEAPLKYYQRRSSGYRFDVSGVPTVTPQLRKVIERVCQPRACDRYQTAKELMQALVACI
;
A
#
# COMPACT_ATOMS: atom_id res chain seq x y z
N TYR A 1 -11.22 0.45 -0.42
CA TYR A 1 -10.16 0.41 0.59
C TYR A 1 -9.82 1.82 0.95
N SER A 2 -9.86 2.17 2.24
CA SER A 2 -9.70 3.54 2.70
C SER A 2 -8.48 3.65 3.62
N ALA A 3 -7.81 4.80 3.58
CA ALA A 3 -6.75 5.09 4.53
C ALA A 3 -7.33 5.34 5.94
N PRO A 4 -6.62 5.02 7.02
CA PRO A 4 -7.13 5.18 8.39
C PRO A 4 -7.58 6.60 8.72
N GLU A 5 -6.90 7.61 8.20
CA GLU A 5 -7.27 9.02 8.37
C GLU A 5 -8.49 9.42 7.52
N GLN A 6 -8.70 8.81 6.36
CA GLN A 6 -9.90 9.00 5.56
C GLN A 6 -11.14 8.42 6.27
N ASP A 7 -11.01 7.24 6.88
CA ASP A 7 -12.09 6.64 7.68
C ASP A 7 -12.43 7.47 8.94
N ARG A 8 -11.49 8.29 9.41
CA ARG A 8 -11.69 9.24 10.52
C ARG A 8 -12.22 10.60 10.07
N GLY A 9 -12.50 10.79 8.78
CA GLY A 9 -12.95 12.06 8.23
C GLY A 9 -11.86 13.14 8.14
N GLN A 10 -10.58 12.73 8.13
CA GLN A 10 -9.41 13.60 8.02
C GLN A 10 -8.55 13.24 6.80
N PRO A 11 -9.11 13.29 5.57
CA PRO A 11 -8.37 12.93 4.37
C PRO A 11 -7.23 13.93 4.11
N CYS A 12 -6.15 13.43 3.54
CA CYS A 12 -5.04 14.23 3.00
C CYS A 12 -4.61 13.66 1.65
N THR A 13 -3.67 14.33 0.96
CA THR A 13 -3.13 13.83 -0.31
C THR A 13 -2.57 12.40 -0.20
N GLN A 14 -2.01 12.06 0.96
CA GLN A 14 -1.47 10.71 1.20
C GLN A 14 -2.57 9.66 1.38
N SER A 15 -3.82 10.05 1.64
CA SER A 15 -4.97 9.13 1.66
C SER A 15 -5.24 8.55 0.27
N ASP A 16 -5.16 9.39 -0.77
CA ASP A 16 -5.28 8.93 -2.16
C ASP A 16 -4.12 7.99 -2.52
N LEU A 17 -2.90 8.31 -2.09
CA LEU A 17 -1.74 7.44 -2.33
C LEU A 17 -1.90 6.08 -1.65
N TYR A 18 -2.44 6.03 -0.44
CA TYR A 18 -2.70 4.77 0.26
C TYR A 18 -3.59 3.84 -0.57
N ALA A 19 -4.62 4.37 -1.25
CA ALA A 19 -5.54 3.57 -2.06
C ALA A 19 -4.86 2.88 -3.25
N ILE A 20 -3.69 3.36 -3.70
CA ILE A 20 -2.90 2.72 -4.76
C ILE A 20 -2.38 1.34 -4.30
N GLY A 21 -1.97 1.19 -3.04
CA GLY A 21 -1.47 -0.07 -2.52
C GLY A 21 -2.45 -1.25 -2.67
N PRO A 22 -3.66 -1.21 -2.08
CA PRO A 22 -4.66 -2.26 -2.30
C PRO A 22 -5.11 -2.36 -3.76
N THR A 23 -5.08 -1.27 -4.54
CA THR A 23 -5.35 -1.35 -5.99
C THR A 23 -4.30 -2.23 -6.69
N LEU A 24 -3.01 -2.05 -6.41
CA LEU A 24 -1.94 -2.89 -6.93
C LEU A 24 -2.10 -4.34 -6.49
N ILE A 25 -2.45 -4.59 -5.22
CA ILE A 25 -2.70 -5.94 -4.72
C ILE A 25 -3.81 -6.61 -5.54
N PHE A 26 -4.93 -5.92 -5.78
CA PHE A 26 -6.02 -6.44 -6.60
C PHE A 26 -5.56 -6.74 -8.03
N LEU A 27 -4.85 -5.81 -8.67
CA LEU A 27 -4.38 -5.99 -10.05
C LEU A 27 -3.40 -7.16 -10.21
N LEU A 28 -2.55 -7.42 -9.21
CA LEU A 28 -1.51 -8.45 -9.26
C LEU A 28 -2.00 -9.85 -8.86
N THR A 29 -3.10 -9.92 -8.10
CA THR A 29 -3.62 -11.18 -7.52
C THR A 29 -4.98 -11.58 -8.10
N GLY A 30 -5.77 -10.64 -8.60
CA GLY A 30 -7.16 -10.85 -8.96
C GLY A 30 -8.09 -11.04 -7.74
N GLU A 31 -7.57 -10.87 -6.52
CA GLU A 31 -8.30 -11.15 -5.28
C GLU A 31 -8.54 -9.88 -4.47
N ALA A 32 -9.58 -9.91 -3.62
CA ALA A 32 -9.87 -8.80 -2.72
C ALA A 32 -8.66 -8.51 -1.80
N PRO A 33 -8.08 -7.29 -1.81
CA PRO A 33 -6.94 -6.94 -0.97
C PRO A 33 -7.11 -7.21 0.53
N LEU A 34 -8.34 -7.21 1.08
CA LEU A 34 -8.59 -7.56 2.49
C LEU A 34 -8.08 -8.96 2.86
N LYS A 35 -8.01 -9.90 1.91
CA LYS A 35 -7.43 -11.24 2.12
C LYS A 35 -5.96 -11.18 2.56
N TYR A 36 -5.25 -10.14 2.16
CA TYR A 36 -3.85 -9.90 2.49
C TYR A 36 -3.68 -9.00 3.73
N TYR A 37 -4.77 -8.49 4.31
CA TYR A 37 -4.72 -7.59 5.45
C TYR A 37 -4.75 -8.38 6.76
N GLN A 38 -3.61 -8.45 7.45
CA GLN A 38 -3.45 -9.28 8.64
C GLN A 38 -2.68 -8.59 9.77
N ARG A 39 -2.86 -9.09 10.99
CA ARG A 39 -2.19 -8.56 12.18
C ARG A 39 -0.71 -8.93 12.14
N ARG A 40 0.15 -7.92 12.23
CA ARG A 40 1.60 -8.05 12.43
C ARG A 40 2.01 -7.44 13.77
N SER A 41 3.28 -7.57 14.14
CA SER A 41 3.84 -6.99 15.36
C SER A 41 3.64 -5.46 15.43
N SER A 42 3.63 -4.77 14.28
CA SER A 42 3.41 -3.32 14.15
C SER A 42 1.94 -2.91 13.87
N GLY A 43 1.00 -3.82 14.12
CA GLY A 43 -0.43 -3.63 13.84
C GLY A 43 -0.88 -4.28 12.53
N TYR A 44 -2.09 -3.96 12.08
CA TYR A 44 -2.62 -4.52 10.84
C TYR A 44 -1.96 -3.88 9.61
N ARG A 45 -1.54 -4.73 8.68
CA ARG A 45 -0.86 -4.35 7.42
C ARG A 45 -1.29 -5.31 6.31
N PHE A 46 -1.17 -4.84 5.07
CA PHE A 46 -1.15 -5.73 3.92
C PHE A 46 0.16 -6.51 3.91
N ASP A 47 0.07 -7.82 3.77
CA ASP A 47 1.21 -8.71 3.58
C ASP A 47 0.98 -9.54 2.32
N VAL A 48 1.76 -9.22 1.29
CA VAL A 48 1.79 -9.91 0.00
C VAL A 48 3.02 -10.82 -0.12
N SER A 49 3.62 -11.21 1.01
CA SER A 49 4.87 -11.98 0.98
C SER A 49 4.75 -13.36 0.35
N GLY A 50 3.57 -13.95 0.42
CA GLY A 50 3.23 -15.23 -0.20
C GLY A 50 2.74 -15.14 -1.65
N VAL A 51 2.70 -13.94 -2.26
CA VAL A 51 2.24 -13.77 -3.65
C VAL A 51 3.44 -13.92 -4.61
N PRO A 52 3.50 -14.97 -5.45
CA PRO A 52 4.66 -15.23 -6.30
C PRO A 52 4.92 -14.14 -7.35
N THR A 53 3.88 -13.45 -7.81
CA THR A 53 3.96 -12.38 -8.81
C THR A 53 4.50 -11.07 -8.24
N VAL A 54 4.58 -10.92 -6.91
CA VAL A 54 5.05 -9.69 -6.26
C VAL A 54 6.52 -9.81 -5.90
N THR A 55 7.36 -9.10 -6.67
CA THR A 55 8.81 -9.05 -6.44
C THR A 55 9.14 -8.40 -5.09
N PRO A 56 10.32 -8.68 -4.50
CA PRO A 56 10.74 -8.05 -3.24
C PRO A 56 10.79 -6.52 -3.30
N GLN A 57 11.11 -5.94 -4.45
CA GLN A 57 11.15 -4.49 -4.63
C GLN A 57 9.73 -3.90 -4.63
N LEU A 58 8.82 -4.47 -5.43
CA LEU A 58 7.44 -4.03 -5.49
C LEU A 58 6.72 -4.19 -4.14
N ARG A 59 7.02 -5.27 -3.41
CA ARG A 59 6.54 -5.48 -2.05
C ARG A 59 6.89 -4.31 -1.12
N LYS A 60 8.14 -3.84 -1.15
CA LYS A 60 8.58 -2.70 -0.31
C LYS A 60 7.81 -1.43 -0.66
N VAL A 61 7.50 -1.20 -1.94
CA VAL A 61 6.69 -0.06 -2.38
C VAL A 61 5.26 -0.17 -1.85
N ILE A 62 4.64 -1.34 -1.97
CA ILE A 62 3.29 -1.62 -1.43
C ILE A 62 3.26 -1.44 0.09
N GLU A 63 4.24 -1.97 0.81
CA GLU A 63 4.36 -1.83 2.26
C GLU A 63 4.50 -0.36 2.68
N ARG A 64 5.32 0.42 1.97
CA ARG A 64 5.54 1.84 2.28
C ARG A 64 4.31 2.68 1.98
N VAL A 65 3.67 2.51 0.82
CA VAL A 65 2.47 3.29 0.48
C VAL A 65 1.28 2.95 1.40
N CYS A 66 1.26 1.74 1.98
CA CYS A 66 0.25 1.28 2.92
C CYS A 66 0.61 1.49 4.41
N GLN A 67 1.61 2.31 4.75
CA GLN A 67 1.86 2.64 6.15
C GLN A 67 0.66 3.36 6.77
N PRO A 68 0.27 3.10 8.02
CA PRO A 68 -0.92 3.69 8.63
C PRO A 68 -0.72 5.17 8.94
N ARG A 69 0.51 5.59 9.25
CA ARG A 69 0.83 7.01 9.40
C ARG A 69 1.08 7.60 8.01
N ALA A 70 0.33 8.63 7.65
CA ALA A 70 0.49 9.32 6.37
C ALA A 70 1.92 9.86 6.14
N CYS A 71 2.61 10.30 7.21
CA CYS A 71 3.99 10.79 7.13
C CYS A 71 5.02 9.70 6.76
N ASP A 72 4.70 8.42 6.96
CA ASP A 72 5.61 7.31 6.67
C ASP A 72 5.45 6.79 5.21
N ARG A 73 4.47 7.32 4.48
CA ARG A 73 4.20 6.99 3.07
C ARG A 73 5.07 7.83 2.13
N TYR A 74 4.89 7.60 0.83
CA TYR A 74 5.32 8.54 -0.19
C TYR A 74 4.58 9.87 -0.02
N GLN A 75 5.30 10.99 -0.13
CA GLN A 75 4.71 12.30 0.13
C GLN A 75 4.06 12.89 -1.11
N THR A 76 4.44 12.43 -2.31
CA THR A 76 3.86 12.85 -3.58
C THR A 76 3.60 11.66 -4.50
N ALA A 77 2.64 11.82 -5.41
CA ALA A 77 2.39 10.84 -6.48
C ALA A 77 3.64 10.61 -7.35
N LYS A 78 4.46 11.65 -7.56
CA LYS A 78 5.72 11.56 -8.31
C LYS A 78 6.73 10.64 -7.62
N GLU A 79 6.86 10.75 -6.29
CA GLU A 79 7.75 9.88 -5.51
C GLU A 79 7.31 8.41 -5.57
N LEU A 80 6.00 8.16 -5.44
CA LEU A 80 5.43 6.81 -5.59
C LEU A 80 5.65 6.25 -7.01
N MET A 81 5.39 7.05 -8.04
CA MET A 81 5.62 6.68 -9.44
C MET A 81 7.08 6.31 -9.68
N GLN A 82 8.03 7.12 -9.20
CA GLN A 82 9.47 6.82 -9.33
C GLN A 82 9.84 5.50 -8.66
N ALA A 83 9.29 5.23 -7.47
CA ALA A 83 9.51 3.96 -6.79
C ALA A 83 8.93 2.76 -7.54
N LEU A 84 7.75 2.91 -8.16
CA LEU A 84 7.13 1.87 -8.99
C LEU A 84 7.93 1.61 -10.27
N VAL A 85 8.39 2.66 -10.96
CA VAL A 85 9.23 2.52 -12.16
C VAL A 85 10.54 1.80 -11.84
N ALA A 86 11.12 2.03 -10.67
CA ALA A 86 12.35 1.35 -10.23
C ALA A 86 12.16 -0.14 -9.89
N CYS A 87 10.93 -0.67 -9.94
CA CYS A 87 10.63 -2.09 -9.73
C CYS A 87 10.51 -2.91 -11.03
N ILE A 88 10.58 -2.25 -12.18
CA ILE A 88 10.51 -2.85 -13.54
C ILE A 88 11.94 -3.08 -14.03
#